data_AF-A0A161YQ34-F1
#
_entry.id   AF-A0A161YQ34-F1
#
_cell.length_a   1.000
_cell.length_b   1.000
_cell.length_c   1.000
_cell.angle_alpha   90.00
_cell.angle_beta   90.00
_cell.angle_gamma   90.00
#
_symmetry.space_group_name_H-M   'P 1'
#
loop_
_entity.id
_entity.type
_entity.pdbx_description
1 polymer ?
#
loop_
_entity_poly.entity_id
_entity_poly.type
_entity_poly.pdbx_seq_one_letter_code
_entity_poly.pdbx_strand_id
1 'polypeptide(L)'
;MDIATLNMQDNLLRAIHMVNEKGLSISESAKSCHISQLRLYKAVRAHNATQAQQLAQLQLKRSHLFKQITEIDARISQLERKVAK
;
A
#
# COMPACT_ATOMS: atom_id res chain seq x y z
N MET A 1 21.48 -18.09 -10.13
CA MET A 1 21.23 -17.11 -9.06
C MET A 1 21.90 -17.66 -7.81
N ASP A 2 22.77 -16.90 -7.14
CA ASP A 2 23.61 -17.37 -6.05
C ASP A 2 22.83 -17.40 -4.72
N ILE A 3 23.02 -18.41 -3.88
CA ILE A 3 22.32 -18.60 -2.59
C ILE A 3 22.54 -17.40 -1.66
N ALA A 4 23.73 -16.80 -1.72
CA ALA A 4 24.04 -15.58 -0.97
C ALA A 4 23.16 -14.38 -1.39
N THR A 5 22.83 -14.28 -2.68
CA THR A 5 22.00 -13.19 -3.20
C THR A 5 20.53 -13.34 -2.81
N LEU A 6 20.00 -14.57 -2.79
CA LEU A 6 18.66 -14.87 -2.28
C LEU A 6 18.52 -14.53 -0.79
N ASN A 7 19.47 -14.98 0.03
CA ASN A 7 19.47 -14.72 1.47
C ASN A 7 19.53 -13.22 1.80
N MET A 8 20.30 -12.44 1.03
CA MET A 8 20.33 -10.97 1.20
C MET A 8 19.01 -10.28 0.84
N GLN A 9 18.23 -10.84 -0.08
CA GLN A 9 16.94 -10.29 -0.48
C GLN A 9 15.86 -10.62 0.54
N ASP A 10 15.85 -11.84 1.07
CA ASP A 10 14.93 -12.27 2.13
C ASP A 10 15.16 -11.51 3.43
N ASN A 11 16.42 -11.27 3.80
CA ASN A 11 16.74 -10.46 4.98
C ASN A 11 16.29 -9.00 4.82
N LEU A 12 16.33 -8.44 3.59
CA LEU A 12 15.88 -7.08 3.35
C LEU A 12 14.37 -6.97 3.46
N LEU A 13 13.63 -7.92 2.90
CA LEU A 13 12.17 -8.00 3.03
C LEU A 13 11.75 -8.15 4.49
N ARG A 14 12.42 -9.05 5.22
CA ARG A 14 12.19 -9.24 6.66
C ARG A 14 12.44 -7.95 7.46
N ALA A 15 13.53 -7.25 7.18
CA ALA A 15 13.86 -6.00 7.85
C ALA A 15 12.85 -4.88 7.54
N ILE A 16 12.36 -4.79 6.30
CA ILE A 16 11.30 -3.84 5.92
C ILE A 16 10.01 -4.13 6.69
N HIS A 17 9.61 -5.41 6.77
CA HIS A 17 8.44 -5.82 7.55
C HIS A 17 8.60 -5.50 9.04
N MET A 18 9.78 -5.72 9.62
CA MET A 18 10.03 -5.38 11.03
C MET A 18 9.83 -3.90 11.31
N VAL A 19 10.28 -3.02 10.39
CA VAL A 19 10.10 -1.57 10.54
C VAL A 19 8.64 -1.16 10.30
N ASN A 20 8.05 -1.56 9.18
CA ASN A 20 6.76 -1.03 8.74
C ASN A 20 5.56 -1.69 9.41
N GLU A 21 5.63 -2.98 9.75
CA GLU A 21 4.49 -3.72 10.32
C GLU A 21 4.62 -3.91 11.83
N LYS A 22 5.84 -4.09 12.34
CA LYS A 22 6.08 -4.29 13.78
C LYS A 22 6.50 -3.02 14.52
N GLY A 23 6.74 -1.92 13.80
CA GLY A 23 7.12 -0.63 14.40
C GLY A 23 8.51 -0.61 15.04
N LEU A 24 9.38 -1.56 14.69
CA LEU A 24 10.74 -1.61 15.21
C LEU A 24 11.61 -0.50 14.62
N SER A 25 12.63 -0.06 15.36
CA SER A 25 13.55 0.93 14.83
C SER A 25 14.35 0.36 13.64
N ILE A 26 14.73 1.26 12.72
CA ILE A 26 15.57 0.91 11.56
C ILE A 26 16.92 0.36 12.04
N SER A 27 17.48 0.89 13.12
CA SER A 27 18.77 0.48 13.66
C SER A 27 18.73 -0.95 14.23
N GLU A 28 17.69 -1.31 14.98
CA GLU A 28 17.49 -2.67 15.51
C GLU A 28 17.18 -3.67 14.41
N SER A 29 16.28 -3.32 13.49
CA SER A 29 15.88 -4.20 12.39
C SER A 29 17.04 -4.50 11.43
N ALA A 30 17.88 -3.50 11.16
CA ALA A 30 19.09 -3.66 10.35
C ALA A 30 20.11 -4.60 11.01
N LYS A 31 20.32 -4.49 12.34
CA LYS A 31 21.21 -5.38 13.09
C LYS A 31 20.68 -6.82 13.07
N SER A 32 19.40 -7.01 13.36
CA SER A 32 18.77 -8.34 13.42
C SER A 32 18.75 -9.08 12.08
N CYS A 33 18.75 -8.35 10.96
CA CYS A 33 18.76 -8.93 9.62
C CYS A 33 20.13 -8.84 8.93
N HIS A 34 21.19 -8.46 9.65
CA HIS A 34 22.56 -8.32 9.14
C HIS A 34 22.67 -7.46 7.87
N ILE A 35 21.95 -6.34 7.82
CA ILE A 35 21.94 -5.40 6.69
C ILE A 35 22.41 -4.01 7.16
N SER A 36 23.05 -3.25 6.26
CA SER A 36 23.42 -1.87 6.58
C SER A 36 22.17 -1.00 6.83
N GLN A 37 22.20 -0.16 7.86
CA GLN A 37 21.11 0.77 8.18
C GLN A 37 20.74 1.68 6.99
N LEU A 38 21.75 2.16 6.24
CA LEU A 38 21.52 3.00 5.06
C LEU A 38 20.73 2.28 3.96
N ARG A 39 21.06 1.00 3.69
CA ARG A 39 20.32 0.16 2.73
C ARG A 39 18.88 -0.06 3.18
N LEU A 40 18.66 -0.37 4.46
CA LEU A 40 17.32 -0.54 5.01
C LEU A 40 16.51 0.76 4.95
N TYR A 41 17.11 1.89 5.33
CA TYR A 41 16.46 3.20 5.24
C TYR A 41 15.98 3.52 3.82
N LYS A 42 16.84 3.34 2.82
CA LYS A 42 16.47 3.56 1.40
C LYS A 42 15.32 2.64 0.98
N ALA A 43 15.36 1.37 1.39
CA ALA A 43 14.35 0.40 1.03
C ALA A 43 12.99 0.70 1.71
N VAL A 44 12.98 1.05 3.00
CA VAL A 44 11.78 1.47 3.73
C VAL A 44 11.19 2.73 3.10
N ARG A 45 12.02 3.72 2.74
CA ARG A 45 11.55 4.94 2.06
C ARG A 45 10.88 4.63 0.72
N ALA A 46 11.50 3.77 -0.08
CA ALA A 46 10.94 3.37 -1.38
C ALA A 46 9.61 2.61 -1.20
N HIS A 47 9.57 1.65 -0.28
CA HIS A 47 8.37 0.89 0.06
C HIS A 47 7.21 1.81 0.46
N ASN A 48 7.46 2.77 1.34
CA ASN A 48 6.44 3.68 1.85
C ASN A 48 5.95 4.66 0.75
N ALA A 49 6.83 5.07 -0.16
CA ALA A 49 6.44 5.85 -1.33
C ALA A 49 5.51 5.06 -2.27
N THR A 50 5.83 3.78 -2.54
CA THR A 50 4.97 2.90 -3.34
C THR A 50 3.61 2.67 -2.67
N GLN A 51 3.58 2.42 -1.36
CA GLN A 51 2.32 2.27 -0.62
C GLN A 51 1.46 3.54 -0.68
N ALA A 52 2.06 4.73 -0.54
CA ALA A 52 1.34 6.00 -0.65
C ALA A 52 0.73 6.18 -2.05
N GLN A 53 1.45 5.81 -3.11
CA GLN A 53 0.94 5.85 -4.48
C GLN A 53 -0.24 4.89 -4.68
N GLN A 54 -0.13 3.66 -4.18
CA GLN A 54 -1.22 2.67 -4.24
C GLN A 54 -2.45 3.15 -3.48
N LEU A 55 -2.27 3.74 -2.31
CA LEU A 55 -3.37 4.32 -1.52
C LEU A 55 -4.06 5.45 -2.27
N ALA A 56 -3.30 6.36 -2.90
CA ALA A 56 -3.87 7.43 -3.71
C ALA A 56 -4.70 6.88 -4.89
N GLN A 57 -4.22 5.84 -5.58
CA GLN A 57 -4.97 5.18 -6.64
C GLN A 57 -6.28 4.56 -6.13
N LEU A 58 -6.24 3.89 -4.98
CA LEU A 58 -7.43 3.32 -4.35
C LEU A 58 -8.44 4.39 -3.95
N GLN A 59 -7.98 5.53 -3.43
CA GLN A 59 -8.84 6.67 -3.11
C GLN A 59 -9.53 7.24 -4.36
N LEU A 60 -8.82 7.36 -5.48
CA LEU A 60 -9.41 7.79 -6.75
C LEU A 60 -10.49 6.81 -7.24
N LYS A 61 -10.19 5.50 -7.21
CA LYS A 61 -11.17 4.46 -7.57
C LYS A 61 -12.41 4.52 -6.68
N ARG A 62 -12.23 4.67 -5.37
CA ARG A 62 -13.33 4.81 -4.40
C ARG A 62 -14.22 6.00 -4.75
N SER A 63 -13.64 7.17 -5.01
CA SER A 63 -14.39 8.37 -5.40
C SER A 63 -15.16 8.19 -6.71
N HIS A 64 -14.57 7.49 -7.68
CA HIS A 64 -15.25 7.18 -8.94
C HIS A 64 -16.47 6.27 -8.73
N LEU A 65 -16.31 5.20 -7.95
CA LEU A 65 -17.40 4.28 -7.63
C LEU A 65 -18.53 4.99 -6.88
N PHE A 66 -18.21 5.85 -5.91
CA PHE A 66 -19.23 6.66 -5.22
C PHE A 66 -20.02 7.52 -6.20
N LYS A 67 -19.35 8.18 -7.14
CA LYS A 67 -20.03 8.99 -8.17
C LYS A 67 -20.98 8.14 -9.02
N GLN A 68 -20.55 6.94 -9.41
CA GLN A 68 -21.40 6.02 -10.18
C GLN A 68 -22.64 5.59 -9.40
N ILE A 69 -22.49 5.27 -8.10
CA ILE A 69 -23.61 4.92 -7.23
C ILE A 69 -24.62 6.07 -7.16
N THR A 70 -24.14 7.29 -6.88
CA THR A 70 -25.02 8.46 -6.81
C THR A 70 -25.76 8.73 -8.12
N GLU A 71 -25.13 8.50 -9.27
CA GLU A 71 -25.78 8.63 -10.57
C GLU A 71 -26.86 7.56 -10.78
N ILE A 72 -26.58 6.31 -10.38
CA ILE A 72 -27.56 5.21 -10.43
C ILE A 72 -28.76 5.54 -9.55
N ASP A 73 -28.53 5.98 -8.31
CA ASP A 73 -29.61 6.36 -7.39
C ASP A 73 -30.48 7.48 -7.97
N ALA A 74 -29.86 8.51 -8.57
CA ALA A 74 -30.58 9.58 -9.22
C ALA A 74 -31.45 9.09 -10.40
N ARG A 75 -30.93 8.13 -11.19
CA ARG A 75 -31.69 7.51 -12.29
C ARG A 75 -32.86 6.67 -11.77
N ILE A 76 -32.66 5.90 -10.69
CA ILE A 76 -33.73 5.12 -10.04
C ILE A 76 -34.83 6.07 -9.57
N SER A 77 -34.50 7.12 -8.83
CA SER A 77 -35.49 8.10 -8.37
C SER A 77 -36.24 8.78 -9.51
N GLN A 78 -35.59 9.04 -10.65
CA GLN A 78 -36.26 9.57 -11.85
C GLN A 78 -37.25 8.57 -12.46
N LEU A 79 -36.88 7.29 -12.50
CA LEU A 79 -37.76 6.22 -13.01
C LEU A 79 -38.97 6.00 -12.10
N GLU A 80 -38.77 5.94 -10.78
CA GLU A 80 -39.85 5.82 -9.80
C GLU A 80 -40.89 6.94 -9.96
N ARG A 81 -40.43 8.19 -10.14
CA ARG A 81 -41.33 9.34 -10.39
C ARG A 81 -42.11 9.23 -11.71
N LYS A 82 -41.56 8.56 -12.72
CA LYS A 82 -42.22 8.36 -14.02
C LYS A 82 -43.24 7.23 -13.98
N VAL A 83 -43.01 6.22 -13.14
CA VAL A 83 -43.92 5.07 -12.97
C VAL A 83 -45.07 5.40 -12.01
N ALA A 84 -44.83 6.28 -11.03
CA ALA A 84 -45.84 6.75 -10.08
C ALA A 84 -46.80 7.83 -10.63
N LYS A 85 -46.63 8.23 -11.90
CA LYS A 85 -47.53 9.14 -12.63
C LYS A 85 -48.29 8.35 -13.69
#